data_AF-A0A9X3EDG5-F1
#
_entry.id   AF-A0A9X3EDG5-F1
#
_cell.length_a   1.000
_cell.length_b   1.000
_cell.length_c   1.000
_cell.angle_alpha   90.00
_cell.angle_beta   90.00
_cell.angle_gamma   90.00
#
_symmetry.space_group_name_H-M   'P 1'
#
loop_
_entity.id
_entity.type
_entity.pdbx_description
1 polymer ?
#
loop_
_entity_poly.entity_id
_entity_poly.type
_entity_poly.pdbx_seq_one_letter_code
_entity_poly.pdbx_strand_id
1 'polypeptide(L)'
;MSRNSHTLLLFNQNEELNRQCAVLFYKLSRGDRPDARRISNKLTLEVSRIWDEEWYRHRFAAKPGWIRLEFETARERHMPIRFLQRMFTAGLTGAVLETFHDQTCETSRCYFLQGALIDRDGFAAVLPDAAAICQQAFASDQMVYIDHPDSPIPLQFLNDAGEDTRRTDTEQVPRPRLIMNRDTLISPAS
;
A
#
# COMPACT_ATOMS: atom_id res chain seq x y z
N MET A 1 -19.93 4.29 -1.16
CA MET A 1 -18.72 3.47 -1.38
C MET A 1 -17.68 3.95 -0.38
N SER A 2 -17.26 3.08 0.52
CA SER A 2 -16.27 3.43 1.54
C SER A 2 -14.86 3.49 0.93
N ARG A 3 -14.02 4.37 1.47
CA ARG A 3 -12.67 4.66 0.98
C ARG A 3 -11.72 4.77 2.16
N ASN A 4 -10.51 4.24 1.96
CA ASN A 4 -9.43 4.43 2.90
C ASN A 4 -8.70 5.72 2.55
N SER A 5 -8.41 6.54 3.57
CA SER A 5 -7.60 7.75 3.40
C SER A 5 -6.19 7.47 3.91
N HIS A 6 -5.20 7.77 3.10
CA HIS A 6 -3.80 7.50 3.40
C HIS A 6 -3.00 8.79 3.50
N THR A 7 -2.09 8.82 4.46
CA THR A 7 -0.99 9.78 4.51
C THR A 7 0.32 9.00 4.50
N LEU A 8 1.11 9.17 3.45
CA LEU A 8 2.40 8.52 3.26
C LEU A 8 3.52 9.55 3.34
N LEU A 9 4.42 9.36 4.31
CA LEU A 9 5.68 10.09 4.41
C LEU A 9 6.81 9.23 3.85
N LEU A 10 7.61 9.82 2.97
CA LEU A 10 8.78 9.21 2.36
C LEU A 10 10.00 9.99 2.84
N PHE A 11 10.94 9.31 3.48
CA PHE A 11 12.17 9.89 4.02
C PHE A 11 13.36 9.45 3.19
N ASN A 12 14.13 10.42 2.74
CA ASN A 12 15.22 10.18 1.82
C ASN A 12 16.43 11.05 2.16
N GLN A 13 17.50 10.39 2.56
CA GLN A 13 18.78 11.05 2.84
C GLN A 13 19.55 11.39 1.56
N ASN A 14 19.21 10.78 0.42
CA ASN A 14 19.77 11.15 -0.88
C ASN A 14 19.00 12.36 -1.44
N GLU A 15 19.62 13.54 -1.37
CA GLU A 15 19.02 14.81 -1.80
C GLU A 15 18.60 14.81 -3.27
N GLU A 16 19.41 14.21 -4.16
CA GLU A 16 19.10 14.18 -5.58
C GLU A 16 17.90 13.28 -5.87
N LEU A 17 17.81 12.12 -5.21
CA LEU A 17 16.62 11.27 -5.31
C LEU A 17 15.40 11.98 -4.73
N ASN A 18 15.52 12.67 -3.59
CA ASN A 18 14.42 13.43 -3.00
C ASN A 18 13.91 14.52 -3.96
N ARG A 19 14.84 15.25 -4.59
CA ARG A 19 14.53 16.28 -5.58
C ARG A 19 13.85 15.68 -6.81
N GLN A 20 14.36 14.57 -7.35
CA GLN A 20 13.76 13.91 -8.51
C GLN A 20 12.35 13.39 -8.21
N CYS A 21 12.13 12.79 -7.04
CA CYS A 21 10.81 12.37 -6.58
C CYS A 21 9.87 13.57 -6.38
N ALA A 22 10.35 14.67 -5.78
CA ALA A 22 9.54 15.87 -5.61
C ALA A 22 9.09 16.46 -6.96
N VAL A 23 9.98 16.52 -7.94
CA VAL A 23 9.63 16.97 -9.31
C VAL A 23 8.62 16.01 -9.95
N LEU A 24 8.81 14.70 -9.79
CA LEU A 24 7.88 13.68 -10.30
C LEU A 24 6.45 13.90 -9.76
N PHE A 25 6.29 14.00 -8.44
CA PHE A 25 4.97 14.19 -7.84
C PHE A 25 4.36 15.57 -8.12
N TYR A 26 5.19 16.61 -8.24
CA TYR A 26 4.73 17.92 -8.70
C TYR A 26 4.17 17.86 -10.14
N LYS A 27 4.86 17.15 -11.05
CA LYS A 27 4.40 16.96 -12.43
C LYS A 27 3.10 16.16 -12.49
N LEU A 28 2.99 15.09 -11.69
CA LEU A 28 1.77 14.29 -11.58
C LEU A 28 0.58 15.13 -11.06
N SER A 29 0.77 15.93 -10.02
CA SER A 29 -0.29 16.76 -9.43
C SER A 29 -0.80 17.85 -10.38
N ARG A 30 0.04 18.28 -11.33
CA ARG A 30 -0.30 19.29 -12.36
C ARG A 30 -0.91 18.70 -13.64
N GLY A 31 -1.03 17.39 -13.77
CA GLY A 31 -1.52 16.78 -15.01
C GLY A 31 -0.45 16.55 -16.09
N ASP A 32 0.82 16.84 -15.83
CA ASP A 32 1.91 16.75 -16.81
C ASP A 32 2.43 15.30 -16.94
N ARG A 33 1.61 14.46 -17.60
CA ARG A 33 1.85 13.02 -17.74
C ARG A 33 3.11 12.65 -18.54
N PRO A 34 3.47 13.32 -19.65
CA PRO A 34 4.66 12.97 -20.42
C PRO A 34 5.95 13.12 -19.60
N ASP A 35 6.12 14.25 -18.92
CA ASP A 35 7.31 14.49 -18.10
C ASP A 35 7.32 13.60 -16.85
N ALA A 36 6.18 13.41 -16.20
CA ALA A 36 6.07 12.51 -15.06
C ALA A 36 6.47 11.07 -15.44
N ARG A 37 5.99 10.55 -16.58
CA ARG A 37 6.35 9.21 -17.07
C ARG A 37 7.85 9.10 -17.35
N ARG A 38 8.45 10.12 -17.96
CA ARG A 38 9.90 10.15 -18.23
C ARG A 38 10.72 10.04 -16.95
N ILE A 39 10.38 10.82 -15.92
CA ILE A 39 11.07 10.78 -14.63
C ILE A 39 10.79 9.45 -13.90
N SER A 40 9.54 9.00 -13.88
CA SER A 40 9.15 7.71 -13.28
C SER A 40 9.92 6.54 -13.87
N ASN A 41 10.14 6.53 -15.19
CA ASN A 41 10.89 5.48 -15.87
C ASN A 41 12.39 5.55 -15.54
N LYS A 42 12.96 6.76 -15.49
CA LYS A 42 14.35 6.98 -15.06
C LYS A 42 14.60 6.45 -13.64
N LEU A 43 13.61 6.60 -12.76
CA LEU A 43 13.65 6.13 -11.36
C LEU A 43 13.16 4.68 -11.19
N THR A 44 12.66 4.04 -12.26
CA THR A 44 12.09 2.68 -12.23
C THR A 44 10.90 2.51 -11.25
N LEU A 45 10.19 3.60 -10.95
CA LEU A 45 9.11 3.62 -9.94
C LEU A 45 7.72 3.23 -10.46
N GLU A 46 7.48 3.28 -11.77
CA GLU A 46 6.17 3.02 -12.41
C GLU A 46 4.97 3.74 -11.75
N VAL A 47 5.21 4.88 -11.08
CA VAL A 47 4.22 5.55 -10.23
C VAL A 47 3.05 6.15 -11.01
N SER A 48 3.22 6.44 -12.30
CA SER A 48 2.16 7.07 -13.11
C SER A 48 0.91 6.20 -13.19
N ARG A 49 1.07 4.87 -13.19
CA ARG A 49 -0.06 3.95 -13.25
C ARG A 49 -0.87 3.97 -11.95
N ILE A 50 -0.21 3.79 -10.80
CA ILE A 50 -0.89 3.79 -9.50
C ILE A 50 -1.54 5.15 -9.21
N TRP A 51 -0.88 6.24 -9.63
CA TRP A 51 -1.38 7.60 -9.42
C TRP A 51 -2.71 7.85 -10.15
N ASP A 52 -2.85 7.36 -11.37
CA ASP A 52 -4.04 7.59 -12.21
C ASP A 52 -5.13 6.52 -11.99
N GLU A 53 -4.75 5.27 -11.75
CA GLU A 53 -5.68 4.13 -11.71
C GLU A 53 -6.14 3.76 -10.31
N GLU A 54 -5.32 4.00 -9.28
CA GLU A 54 -5.53 3.46 -7.93
C GLU A 54 -5.72 4.52 -6.86
N TRP A 55 -5.08 5.68 -7.02
CA TRP A 55 -5.10 6.77 -6.06
C TRP A 55 -6.09 7.85 -6.48
N TYR A 56 -6.95 8.24 -5.56
CA TYR A 56 -7.92 9.32 -5.74
C TYR A 56 -7.60 10.50 -4.84
N ARG A 57 -8.07 11.70 -5.22
CA ARG A 57 -7.98 12.94 -4.41
C ARG A 57 -6.58 13.17 -3.81
N HIS A 58 -5.57 12.96 -4.64
CA HIS A 58 -4.18 13.01 -4.23
C HIS A 58 -3.72 14.44 -3.91
N ARG A 59 -2.97 14.62 -2.83
CA ARG A 59 -2.22 15.84 -2.50
C ARG A 59 -0.75 15.51 -2.31
N PHE A 60 0.07 16.50 -2.60
CA PHE A 60 1.52 16.37 -2.55
C PHE A 60 2.12 17.60 -1.86
N ALA A 61 3.06 17.35 -0.95
CA ALA A 61 3.96 18.35 -0.41
C ALA A 61 5.37 17.76 -0.32
N ALA A 62 6.39 18.59 -0.54
CA ALA A 62 7.78 18.20 -0.40
C ALA A 62 8.55 19.23 0.42
N LYS A 63 9.49 18.73 1.22
CA LYS A 63 10.51 19.52 1.91
C LYS A 63 11.88 18.87 1.68
N PRO A 64 12.99 19.55 2.03
CA PRO A 64 14.28 18.91 2.10
C PRO A 64 14.21 17.65 2.99
N GLY A 65 14.67 16.50 2.47
CA GLY A 65 14.73 15.22 3.18
C GLY A 65 13.43 14.41 3.24
N TRP A 66 12.28 14.97 2.89
CA TRP A 66 11.02 14.21 2.91
C TRP A 66 9.93 14.69 1.96
N ILE A 67 9.05 13.75 1.60
CA ILE A 67 7.86 13.96 0.76
C ILE A 67 6.63 13.44 1.50
N ARG A 68 5.54 14.19 1.46
CA ARG A 68 4.22 13.81 1.94
C ARG A 68 3.27 13.62 0.76
N LEU A 69 2.63 12.46 0.74
CA LEU A 69 1.58 12.11 -0.21
C LEU A 69 0.32 11.82 0.59
N GLU A 70 -0.78 12.47 0.23
CA GLU A 70 -2.11 12.13 0.74
C GLU A 70 -2.91 11.58 -0.43
N PHE A 71 -3.63 10.48 -0.24
CA PHE A 71 -4.44 9.90 -1.30
C PHE A 71 -5.53 9.01 -0.70
N GLU A 72 -6.62 8.84 -1.43
CA GLU A 72 -7.68 7.88 -1.12
C GLU A 72 -7.51 6.64 -1.99
N THR A 73 -7.87 5.46 -1.48
CA THR A 73 -7.98 4.23 -2.27
C THR A 73 -9.35 3.58 -2.10
N ALA A 74 -9.68 2.65 -3.00
CA ALA A 74 -10.82 1.76 -2.83
C ALA A 74 -10.59 0.82 -1.63
N ARG A 75 -11.66 0.41 -0.93
CA ARG A 75 -11.61 -0.46 0.24
C ARG A 75 -10.71 -1.71 0.08
N GLU A 76 -10.82 -2.37 -1.07
CA GLU A 76 -10.13 -3.63 -1.37
C GLU A 76 -8.65 -3.42 -1.75
N ARG A 77 -8.23 -2.16 -1.94
CA ARG A 77 -6.84 -1.83 -2.27
C ARG A 77 -6.07 -1.68 -0.96
N HIS A 78 -5.22 -2.66 -0.70
CA HIS A 78 -4.30 -2.67 0.44
C HIS A 78 -3.19 -1.62 0.28
N MET A 79 -2.35 -1.51 1.33
CA MET A 79 -1.17 -0.63 1.37
C MET A 79 -0.37 -0.65 0.05
N PRO A 80 0.25 0.47 -0.37
CA PRO A 80 1.01 0.55 -1.62
C PRO A 80 2.38 -0.16 -1.53
N ILE A 81 2.40 -1.44 -1.16
CA ILE A 81 3.62 -2.21 -0.87
C ILE A 81 4.54 -2.29 -2.09
N ARG A 82 4.02 -2.58 -3.29
CA ARG A 82 4.83 -2.62 -4.52
C ARG A 82 5.49 -1.28 -4.84
N PHE A 83 4.79 -0.17 -4.59
CA PHE A 83 5.36 1.16 -4.75
C PHE A 83 6.48 1.40 -3.73
N LEU A 84 6.25 1.07 -2.45
CA LEU A 84 7.26 1.19 -1.41
C LEU A 84 8.51 0.35 -1.71
N GLN A 85 8.34 -0.89 -2.16
CA GLN A 85 9.46 -1.74 -2.58
C GLN A 85 10.32 -1.07 -3.66
N ARG A 86 9.69 -0.54 -4.73
CA ARG A 86 10.42 0.16 -5.79
C ARG A 86 11.13 1.40 -5.27
N MET A 87 10.49 2.14 -4.37
CA MET A 87 11.13 3.29 -3.72
C MET A 87 12.34 2.88 -2.89
N PHE A 88 12.26 1.80 -2.11
CA PHE A 88 13.40 1.25 -1.37
C PHE A 88 14.52 0.77 -2.30
N THR A 89 14.20 0.09 -3.40
CA THR A 89 15.17 -0.28 -4.44
C THR A 89 15.83 0.95 -5.06
N ALA A 90 15.09 2.05 -5.22
CA ALA A 90 15.63 3.31 -5.73
C ALA A 90 16.50 4.07 -4.70
N GLY A 91 16.54 3.63 -3.44
CA GLY A 91 17.36 4.23 -2.37
C GLY A 91 16.58 5.01 -1.31
N LEU A 92 15.27 4.82 -1.18
CA LEU A 92 14.50 5.37 -0.07
C LEU A 92 15.07 4.90 1.27
N THR A 93 15.22 5.81 2.23
CA THR A 93 15.76 5.48 3.55
C THR A 93 14.69 4.91 4.46
N GLY A 94 13.51 5.53 4.50
CA GLY A 94 12.39 5.07 5.31
C GLY A 94 11.04 5.60 4.81
N ALA A 95 9.96 5.00 5.26
CA ALA A 95 8.60 5.47 5.00
C ALA A 95 7.71 5.25 6.20
N VAL A 96 6.69 6.09 6.34
CA VAL A 96 5.62 5.89 7.32
C VAL A 96 4.29 6.09 6.63
N LEU A 97 3.43 5.07 6.71
CA LEU A 97 2.10 5.09 6.13
C LEU A 97 1.06 5.09 7.24
N GLU A 98 0.26 6.13 7.29
CA GLU A 98 -0.95 6.18 8.09
C GLU A 98 -2.16 5.93 7.19
N THR A 99 -3.07 5.07 7.64
CA THR A 99 -4.33 4.78 6.96
C THR A 99 -5.48 4.98 7.93
N PHE A 100 -6.40 5.88 7.57
CA PHE A 100 -7.70 6.00 8.21
C PHE A 100 -8.72 5.11 7.48
N HIS A 101 -9.29 4.17 8.24
CA HIS A 101 -10.29 3.22 7.79
C HIS A 101 -11.67 3.79 8.11
N ASP A 102 -12.38 4.28 7.08
CA ASP A 102 -13.67 4.96 7.27
C ASP A 102 -14.76 4.07 7.88
N GLN A 103 -14.64 2.75 7.74
CA GLN A 103 -15.61 1.77 8.24
C GLN A 103 -15.52 1.55 9.75
N THR A 104 -14.31 1.45 10.26
CA THR A 104 -14.07 1.22 11.69
C THR A 104 -13.83 2.54 12.43
N CYS A 105 -13.66 3.65 11.69
CA CYS A 105 -13.23 4.94 12.23
C CYS A 105 -11.88 4.82 12.97
N GLU A 106 -11.03 3.90 12.52
CA GLU A 106 -9.74 3.63 13.14
C GLU A 106 -8.60 4.13 12.27
N THR A 107 -7.52 4.52 12.93
CA THR A 107 -6.26 4.88 12.27
C THR A 107 -5.22 3.80 12.53
N SER A 108 -4.60 3.32 11.46
CA SER A 108 -3.47 2.41 11.52
C SER A 108 -2.21 3.09 10.99
N ARG A 109 -1.06 2.77 11.56
CA ARG A 109 0.22 3.32 11.13
C ARG A 109 1.29 2.24 11.01
N CYS A 110 1.95 2.21 9.86
CA CYS A 110 3.03 1.28 9.55
C CYS A 110 4.34 2.04 9.35
N TYR A 111 5.44 1.53 9.92
CA TYR A 111 6.78 2.08 9.78
C TYR A 111 7.63 1.16 8.93
N PHE A 112 8.30 1.73 7.93
CA PHE A 112 9.13 0.98 7.00
C PHE A 112 10.54 1.52 6.99
N LEU A 113 11.50 0.61 7.07
CA LEU A 113 12.92 0.93 7.05
C LEU A 113 13.66 -0.15 6.27
N GLN A 114 14.59 0.26 5.39
CA GLN A 114 15.41 -0.68 4.61
C GLN A 114 14.60 -1.78 3.89
N GLY A 115 13.40 -1.45 3.40
CA GLY A 115 12.55 -2.42 2.69
C GLY A 115 11.87 -3.46 3.57
N ALA A 116 11.77 -3.22 4.88
CA ALA A 116 11.01 -4.04 5.83
C ALA A 116 10.01 -3.19 6.63
N LEU A 117 8.89 -3.79 7.00
CA LEU A 117 8.00 -3.29 8.05
C LEU A 117 8.66 -3.55 9.39
N ILE A 118 8.73 -2.51 10.23
CA ILE A 118 9.35 -2.56 11.55
C ILE A 118 8.44 -1.89 12.57
N ASP A 119 8.75 -2.07 13.85
CA ASP A 119 8.08 -1.33 14.91
C ASP A 119 8.51 0.15 14.94
N ARG A 120 7.76 0.95 15.71
CA ARG A 120 7.97 2.39 15.86
C ARG A 120 9.32 2.72 16.50
N ASP A 121 9.73 1.97 17.50
CA ASP A 121 10.90 2.26 18.32
C ASP A 121 12.18 1.96 17.53
N GLY A 122 12.21 0.86 16.78
CA GLY A 122 13.23 0.54 15.80
C GLY A 122 13.35 1.62 14.72
N PHE A 123 12.23 2.17 14.25
CA PHE A 123 12.25 3.27 13.29
C PHE A 123 12.84 4.54 13.91
N ALA A 124 12.39 4.91 15.11
CA ALA A 124 12.85 6.11 15.81
C ALA A 124 14.32 6.03 16.24
N ALA A 125 14.82 4.84 16.54
CA ALA A 125 16.23 4.62 16.86
C ALA A 125 17.15 4.88 15.66
N VAL A 126 16.72 4.55 14.43
CA VAL A 126 17.53 4.72 13.22
C VAL A 126 17.32 6.10 12.57
N LEU A 127 16.09 6.61 12.57
CA LEU A 127 15.73 7.89 11.95
C LEU A 127 15.01 8.82 12.96
N PRO A 128 15.72 9.36 13.97
CA PRO A 128 15.11 10.17 15.03
C PRO A 128 14.45 11.45 14.49
N ASP A 129 15.07 12.13 13.52
CA ASP A 129 14.51 13.33 12.91
C ASP A 129 13.21 13.02 12.13
N ALA A 130 13.18 11.86 11.45
CA ALA A 130 11.98 11.40 10.75
C ALA A 130 10.84 11.09 11.73
N ALA A 131 11.15 10.47 12.87
CA ALA A 131 10.17 10.19 13.91
C ALA A 131 9.55 11.48 14.48
N ALA A 132 10.36 12.54 14.67
CA ALA A 132 9.86 13.85 15.08
C ALA A 132 8.93 14.46 14.02
N ILE A 133 9.28 14.35 12.74
CA ILE A 133 8.41 14.79 11.64
C ILE A 133 7.10 14.01 11.63
N CYS A 134 7.12 12.69 11.84
CA CYS A 134 5.92 11.87 11.93
C CYS A 134 4.99 12.33 13.06
N GLN A 135 5.53 12.63 14.25
CA GLN A 135 4.73 13.12 15.37
C GLN A 135 4.01 14.44 15.06
N GLN A 136 4.62 15.32 14.27
CA GLN A 136 4.00 16.58 13.84
C GLN A 136 3.00 16.39 12.69
N ALA A 137 3.30 15.45 11.80
CA ALA A 137 2.56 15.26 10.56
C ALA A 137 1.24 14.49 10.73
N PHE A 138 1.16 13.65 11.75
CA PHE A 138 0.00 12.81 12.01
C PHE A 138 -0.73 13.31 13.27
N ALA A 139 -2.01 13.65 13.13
CA ALA A 139 -2.76 14.39 14.16
C ALA A 139 -3.50 13.50 15.18
N SER A 140 -3.56 12.18 14.97
CA SER A 140 -4.35 11.28 15.82
C SER A 140 -3.48 10.56 16.86
N ASP A 141 -3.82 10.76 18.14
CA ASP A 141 -3.37 9.94 19.27
C ASP A 141 -4.23 8.66 19.42
N GLN A 142 -5.40 8.60 18.80
CA GLN A 142 -6.23 7.38 18.74
C GLN A 142 -5.74 6.51 17.58
N MET A 143 -4.69 5.73 17.85
CA MET A 143 -4.14 4.77 16.92
C MET A 143 -4.45 3.34 17.34
N VAL A 144 -4.94 2.55 16.39
CA VAL A 144 -4.83 1.09 16.44
C VAL A 144 -3.53 0.75 15.72
N TYR A 145 -2.49 0.46 16.49
CA TYR A 145 -1.23 -0.02 15.91
C TYR A 145 -1.52 -1.36 15.23
N ILE A 146 -1.25 -1.45 13.92
CA ILE A 146 -1.13 -2.76 13.29
C ILE A 146 0.08 -3.39 13.97
N ASP A 147 -0.15 -4.56 14.58
CA ASP A 147 0.79 -5.39 15.32
C ASP A 147 2.25 -4.97 15.10
N HIS A 148 2.87 -4.44 16.15
CA HIS A 148 4.31 -4.23 16.19
C HIS A 148 4.97 -5.57 15.89
N PRO A 149 5.60 -5.74 14.73
CA PRO A 149 6.16 -7.04 14.43
C PRO A 149 7.34 -7.25 15.38
N ASP A 150 7.36 -8.38 16.09
CA ASP A 150 8.46 -8.75 17.00
C ASP A 150 9.82 -8.81 16.28
N SER A 151 9.80 -8.86 14.95
CA SER A 151 10.97 -8.82 14.09
C SER A 151 10.65 -8.14 12.75
N PRO A 152 11.60 -7.46 12.11
CA PRO A 152 11.38 -6.84 10.80
C PRO A 152 10.77 -7.80 9.78
N ILE A 153 9.69 -7.39 9.11
CA ILE A 153 9.03 -8.18 8.06
C ILE A 153 9.38 -7.58 6.70
N PRO A 154 10.22 -8.24 5.88
CA PRO A 154 10.54 -7.76 4.55
C PRO A 154 9.30 -7.52 3.70
N LEU A 155 9.25 -6.39 2.98
CA LEU A 155 8.10 -5.98 2.17
C LEU A 155 7.69 -7.04 1.14
N GLN A 156 8.63 -7.88 0.67
CA GLN A 156 8.35 -8.98 -0.26
C GLN A 156 7.29 -9.94 0.28
N PHE A 157 7.28 -10.22 1.59
CA PHE A 157 6.31 -11.12 2.21
C PHE A 157 4.94 -10.45 2.45
N LEU A 158 4.90 -9.11 2.45
CA LEU A 158 3.65 -8.35 2.60
C LEU A 158 2.87 -8.21 1.28
N ASN A 159 3.54 -8.37 0.13
CA ASN A 159 2.86 -8.39 -1.17
C ASN A 159 1.99 -9.63 -1.33
N ASP A 160 2.47 -10.79 -0.86
CA ASP A 160 1.85 -12.09 -1.12
C ASP A 160 0.54 -12.26 -0.33
N ALA A 161 0.47 -11.66 0.87
CA ALA A 161 -0.73 -11.69 1.72
C ALA A 161 -1.94 -10.91 1.12
N GLY A 162 -1.70 -9.99 0.17
CA GLY A 162 -2.76 -9.20 -0.48
C GLY A 162 -3.26 -9.77 -1.81
N GLU A 163 -2.58 -10.75 -2.39
CA GLU A 163 -2.99 -11.38 -3.66
C GLU A 163 -3.80 -12.67 -3.46
N ASP A 164 -3.67 -13.37 -2.32
CA ASP A 164 -4.39 -14.63 -2.07
C ASP A 164 -5.90 -14.44 -1.84
N THR A 165 -6.34 -13.28 -1.38
CA THR A 165 -7.79 -12.97 -1.23
C THR A 165 -8.51 -12.85 -2.57
N ARG A 166 -7.79 -12.75 -3.71
CA ARG A 166 -8.41 -12.74 -5.04
C ARG A 166 -8.73 -14.15 -5.56
N ARG A 167 -8.27 -15.22 -4.92
CA ARG A 167 -8.48 -16.60 -5.41
C ARG A 167 -9.66 -17.32 -4.76
N THR A 168 -10.25 -16.82 -3.67
CA THR A 168 -11.31 -17.54 -2.95
C THR A 168 -12.75 -17.20 -3.36
N ASP A 169 -12.99 -16.15 -4.16
CA ASP A 169 -14.37 -15.77 -4.58
C ASP A 169 -14.80 -16.32 -5.95
N THR A 170 -14.16 -17.40 -6.43
CA THR A 170 -14.61 -18.11 -7.64
C THR A 170 -14.73 -19.62 -7.44
N GLU A 171 -15.18 -20.08 -6.26
CA GLU A 171 -15.69 -21.45 -6.16
C GLU A 171 -17.21 -21.45 -6.34
N GLN A 172 -17.58 -21.75 -7.58
CA GLN A 172 -18.93 -22.00 -8.05
C GLN A 172 -19.71 -22.90 -7.09
N VAL A 173 -20.84 -22.38 -6.61
CA VAL A 173 -21.95 -23.19 -6.10
C VAL A 173 -22.30 -24.27 -7.13
N PRO A 174 -22.16 -25.57 -6.84
CA PRO A 174 -22.64 -26.58 -7.76
C PRO A 174 -24.17 -26.63 -7.64
N ARG A 175 -24.85 -26.23 -8.72
CA ARG A 175 -26.29 -26.48 -8.89
C ARG A 175 -26.55 -27.98 -8.75
N PRO A 176 -27.60 -28.43 -8.03
CA PRO A 176 -27.93 -29.84 -7.96
C PRO A 176 -28.38 -30.30 -9.35
N ARG A 177 -27.63 -31.23 -9.95
CA ARG A 177 -28.08 -31.97 -11.14
C ARG A 177 -29.13 -32.98 -10.69
N LEU A 178 -30.35 -32.81 -11.21
CA LEU A 178 -31.37 -33.86 -11.23
C LEU A 178 -30.77 -35.08 -11.93
N ILE A 179 -30.52 -36.16 -11.20
CA ILE A 179 -30.22 -37.47 -11.79
C ILE A 179 -31.56 -38.18 -11.98
N MET A 180 -32.07 -38.17 -13.21
CA MET A 180 -33.10 -39.13 -13.62
C MET A 180 -32.43 -40.49 -13.77
N ASN A 181 -32.64 -41.38 -12.81
CA ASN A 181 -32.29 -42.79 -12.94
C ASN A 181 -33.24 -43.45 -13.95
N ARG A 182 -32.73 -43.70 -15.16
CA ARG A 182 -33.17 -44.81 -16.00
C ARG A 182 -32.08 -45.87 -15.89
N ASP A 183 -32.37 -46.92 -15.13
CA ASP A 183 -32.19 -48.27 -15.65
C ASP A 183 -32.99 -49.26 -14.81
N THR A 184 -33.90 -49.90 -15.53
CA THR A 184 -34.69 -51.06 -15.16
C THR A 184 -33.78 -52.29 -15.19
N LEU A 185 -33.96 -53.21 -14.24
CA LEU A 185 -33.96 -54.67 -14.37
C LEU A 185 -33.19 -55.37 -13.24
N ILE A 186 -33.89 -55.70 -12.16
CA ILE A 186 -33.75 -57.00 -11.49
C ILE A 186 -35.15 -57.42 -10.98
N SER A 187 -35.74 -58.42 -11.63
CA SER A 187 -36.69 -59.37 -11.01
C SER A 187 -35.89 -60.66 -10.76
N PRO A 188 -36.11 -61.42 -9.67
CA PRO A 188 -37.31 -62.29 -9.56
C PRO A 188 -37.82 -62.55 -8.12
N ALA A 189 -38.83 -63.43 -8.03
CA ALA A 189 -39.58 -63.98 -6.87
C ALA A 189 -40.93 -63.27 -6.62
N SER A 190 -42.09 -63.92 -6.64
CA SER A 190 -42.49 -65.34 -6.69
C SER A 190 -43.81 -65.48 -7.42
#